data_AF-A0A6L5F8D8-F1
#
_entry.id   AF-A0A6L5F8D8-F1
#
_cell.length_a   1.000
_cell.length_b   1.000
_cell.length_c   1.000
_cell.angle_alpha   90.00
_cell.angle_beta   90.00
_cell.angle_gamma   90.00
#
_symmetry.space_group_name_H-M   'P 1'
#
loop_
_entity.id
_entity.type
_entity.pdbx_description
1 polymer ?
#
loop_
_entity_poly.entity_id
_entity_poly.type
_entity_poly.pdbx_seq_one_letter_code
_entity_poly.pdbx_strand_id
1 'polypeptide(L)'
;MSSEGPLVNGPGAGIRRSRLQRIRDEMSGQGVDRLLLSIGPDMPYLIGYEAMATERLTMLVVDHDSEPVLVIPELEAPRVEPGSVDVAAWGETDDPLAMVADRCGSG
;
A
#
# COMPACT_ATOMS: atom_id res chain seq x y z
N MET A 1 15.44 -7.90 -32.61
CA MET A 1 15.69 -7.26 -31.31
C MET A 1 14.43 -6.49 -30.91
N SER A 2 13.50 -7.19 -30.27
CA SER A 2 12.38 -6.56 -29.56
C SER A 2 12.67 -6.76 -28.09
N SER A 3 12.80 -5.65 -27.37
CA SER A 3 13.06 -5.63 -25.94
C SER A 3 11.75 -5.97 -25.21
N GLU A 4 11.63 -7.19 -24.71
CA GLU A 4 10.67 -7.48 -23.63
C GLU A 4 11.23 -6.82 -22.36
N GLY A 5 10.52 -5.82 -21.84
CA GLY A 5 10.80 -5.28 -20.51
C GLY A 5 10.61 -6.37 -19.44
N PRO A 6 11.23 -6.24 -18.25
CA PRO A 6 11.19 -7.28 -17.25
C PRO A 6 9.74 -7.55 -16.86
N LEU A 7 9.35 -8.83 -16.85
CA LEU A 7 8.02 -9.26 -16.49
C LEU A 7 7.79 -8.96 -15.00
N VAL A 8 7.26 -7.78 -14.68
CA VAL A 8 6.80 -7.40 -13.32
C VAL A 8 5.50 -8.14 -12.92
N ASN A 9 5.24 -9.29 -13.52
CA ASN A 9 4.05 -10.10 -13.29
C ASN A 9 4.45 -11.54 -12.96
N GLY A 10 5.17 -11.70 -11.85
CA GLY A 10 5.32 -13.00 -11.21
C GLY A 10 3.97 -13.50 -10.68
N PRO A 11 3.79 -14.82 -10.48
CA PRO A 11 2.54 -15.39 -9.96
C PRO A 11 2.11 -14.78 -8.60
N GLY A 12 3.05 -14.28 -7.80
CA GLY A 12 2.75 -13.58 -6.55
C GLY A 12 2.00 -12.25 -6.74
N ALA A 13 2.32 -11.46 -7.77
CA ALA A 13 1.67 -10.18 -8.05
C ALA A 13 0.19 -10.36 -8.44
N GLY A 14 -0.11 -11.39 -9.25
CA GLY A 14 -1.49 -11.73 -9.62
C GLY A 14 -2.34 -12.16 -8.42
N ILE A 15 -1.76 -12.95 -7.51
CA ILE A 15 -2.43 -13.38 -6.27
C ILE A 15 -2.73 -12.19 -5.36
N ARG A 16 -1.76 -11.28 -5.17
CA ARG A 16 -1.93 -10.05 -4.38
C ARG A 16 -3.03 -9.15 -4.93
N ARG A 17 -3.04 -8.92 -6.25
CA ARG A 17 -4.10 -8.18 -6.94
C ARG A 17 -5.49 -8.79 -6.71
N SER A 18 -5.60 -10.12 -6.79
CA SER A 18 -6.86 -10.81 -6.51
C SER A 18 -7.32 -10.65 -5.05
N ARG A 19 -6.39 -10.59 -4.09
CA ARG A 19 -6.70 -10.34 -2.67
C ARG A 19 -7.17 -8.91 -2.45
N LEU A 20 -6.50 -7.93 -3.05
CA LEU A 20 -6.92 -6.52 -3.00
C LEU A 20 -8.31 -6.33 -3.60
N GLN A 21 -8.61 -6.99 -4.73
CA GLN A 21 -9.96 -6.93 -5.31
C GLN A 21 -11.03 -7.45 -4.34
N ARG A 22 -10.79 -8.59 -3.67
CA ARG A 22 -11.73 -9.14 -2.68
C ARG A 22 -11.96 -8.19 -1.51
N ILE A 23 -10.92 -7.48 -1.06
CA ILE A 23 -11.06 -6.47 -0.01
C ILE A 23 -11.96 -5.33 -0.49
N ARG A 24 -11.80 -4.85 -1.71
CA ARG A 24 -12.65 -3.79 -2.28
C ARG A 24 -14.10 -4.23 -2.41
N ASP A 25 -14.33 -5.46 -2.87
CA ASP A 25 -15.68 -6.03 -2.97
C ASP A 25 -16.36 -6.05 -1.59
N GLU A 26 -15.62 -6.45 -0.55
CA GLU A 26 -16.11 -6.47 0.83
C GLU A 26 -16.34 -5.06 1.39
N MET A 27 -15.41 -4.13 1.15
CA MET A 27 -15.57 -2.72 1.52
C MET A 27 -16.84 -2.14 0.88
N SER A 28 -17.10 -2.44 -0.40
CA SER A 28 -18.31 -2.00 -1.08
C SER A 28 -19.57 -2.62 -0.48
N GLY A 29 -19.51 -3.90 -0.11
CA GLY A 29 -20.62 -4.60 0.54
C GLY A 29 -20.97 -4.03 1.92
N GLN A 30 -19.96 -3.50 2.63
CA GLN A 30 -20.11 -2.94 3.98
C GLN A 30 -20.27 -1.41 4.00
N GLY A 31 -20.14 -0.72 2.87
CA GLY A 31 -20.18 0.75 2.81
C GLY A 31 -18.97 1.41 3.47
N VAL A 32 -17.80 0.77 3.40
CA VAL A 32 -16.53 1.30 3.92
C VAL A 32 -15.82 2.05 2.79
N ASP A 33 -15.59 3.35 2.96
CA ASP A 33 -14.95 4.16 1.92
C ASP A 33 -13.44 3.91 1.80
N ARG A 34 -12.77 3.69 2.94
CA ARG A 34 -11.32 3.57 3.04
C ARG A 34 -10.95 2.53 4.08
N LEU A 35 -9.92 1.74 3.78
CA LEU A 35 -9.29 0.82 4.71
C LEU A 35 -7.88 1.31 5.04
N LEU A 36 -7.56 1.31 6.34
CA LEU A 36 -6.27 1.70 6.89
C LEU A 36 -5.64 0.46 7.55
N LEU A 37 -4.50 0.02 7.03
CA LEU A 37 -3.77 -1.11 7.60
C LEU A 37 -2.41 -0.65 8.14
N SER A 38 -2.25 -0.76 9.45
CA SER A 38 -0.96 -0.55 10.10
C SER A 38 -0.02 -1.74 9.88
N ILE A 39 1.19 -1.65 10.42
CA ILE A 39 2.14 -2.77 10.46
C ILE A 39 1.47 -4.02 11.01
N GLY A 40 1.57 -5.13 10.27
CA GLY A 40 0.94 -6.39 10.61
C GLY A 40 1.09 -7.44 9.51
N PRO A 41 0.56 -8.66 9.72
CA PRO A 41 0.64 -9.77 8.76
C PRO A 41 -0.09 -9.49 7.45
N ASP A 42 -0.97 -8.49 7.42
CA ASP A 42 -1.71 -8.10 6.23
C ASP A 42 -0.81 -7.48 5.16
N MET A 43 0.28 -6.79 5.53
CA MET A 43 1.19 -6.17 4.54
C MET A 43 1.91 -7.21 3.68
N PRO A 44 2.59 -8.24 4.24
CA PRO A 44 3.16 -9.32 3.42
C PRO A 44 2.10 -10.06 2.59
N TYR A 45 0.89 -10.21 3.14
CA TYR A 45 -0.21 -10.91 2.47
C TYR A 45 -0.76 -10.14 1.27
N LEU A 46 -0.95 -8.82 1.40
CA LEU A 46 -1.60 -7.99 0.39
C LEU A 46 -0.61 -7.39 -0.60
N ILE A 47 0.53 -6.92 -0.12
CA ILE A 47 1.46 -6.11 -0.92
C ILE A 47 2.88 -6.70 -0.93
N GLY A 48 3.14 -7.76 -0.18
CA GLY A 48 4.46 -8.43 -0.14
C GLY A 48 5.51 -7.66 0.65
N TYR A 49 5.13 -6.60 1.35
CA TYR A 49 6.04 -5.77 2.14
C TYR A 49 6.17 -6.31 3.57
N GLU A 50 7.40 -6.60 3.98
CA GLU A 50 7.75 -7.00 5.34
C GLU A 50 8.22 -5.80 6.15
N ALA A 51 7.28 -5.20 6.89
CA ALA A 51 7.55 -4.08 7.76
C ALA A 51 8.56 -4.45 8.86
N MET A 52 9.47 -3.50 9.17
CA MET A 52 10.24 -3.59 10.40
C MET A 52 9.40 -3.05 11.55
N ALA A 53 9.43 -3.73 12.70
CA ALA A 53 8.75 -3.26 13.90
C ALA A 53 9.50 -2.05 14.48
N THR A 54 9.16 -0.85 14.02
CA THR A 54 9.66 0.43 14.51
C THR A 54 8.50 1.23 15.11
N GLU A 55 8.82 2.32 15.81
CA GLU A 55 7.84 3.29 16.31
C GLU A 55 7.31 4.23 15.21
N ARG A 56 7.91 4.20 14.02
CA ARG A 56 7.59 5.10 12.91
C ARG A 56 6.32 4.66 12.19
N LEU A 57 5.52 5.64 11.76
CA LEU A 57 4.26 5.37 11.07
C LEU A 57 4.51 4.69 9.72
N THR A 58 3.97 3.48 9.60
CA THR A 58 3.77 2.79 8.32
C THR A 58 2.29 2.43 8.19
N MET A 59 1.65 2.94 7.16
CA MET A 59 0.21 2.81 6.95
C MET A 59 -0.10 2.58 5.48
N LEU A 60 -0.80 1.48 5.17
CA LEU A 60 -1.38 1.26 3.86
C LEU A 60 -2.79 1.84 3.82
N VAL A 61 -3.05 2.72 2.86
CA VAL A 61 -4.39 3.27 2.58
C VAL A 61 -4.93 2.58 1.34
N VAL A 62 -6.09 1.95 1.45
CA VAL A 62 -6.80 1.30 0.35
C VAL A 62 -8.12 2.04 0.10
N ASP A 63 -8.37 2.36 -1.16
CA ASP A 63 -9.67 2.83 -1.65
C ASP A 63 -10.27 1.86 -2.68
N HIS A 64 -11.41 2.25 -3.25
CA HIS A 64 -12.14 1.44 -4.22
C HIS A 64 -11.54 1.46 -5.63
N ASP A 65 -10.96 2.58 -6.06
CA ASP A 65 -10.78 2.88 -7.49
C ASP A 65 -9.34 3.21 -7.90
N SER A 66 -8.42 3.46 -6.96
CA SER A 66 -7.02 3.81 -7.22
C SER A 66 -6.06 2.76 -6.67
N GLU A 67 -4.77 2.83 -6.99
CA GLU A 67 -3.79 1.89 -6.43
C GLU A 67 -3.64 2.17 -4.92
N PRO A 68 -3.50 1.15 -4.05
CA PRO A 68 -3.23 1.38 -2.64
C PRO A 68 -1.97 2.23 -2.45
N VAL A 69 -1.98 3.11 -1.45
CA VAL A 69 -0.86 3.99 -1.14
C VAL A 69 -0.25 3.62 0.19
N LEU A 70 1.05 3.31 0.21
CA LEU A 70 1.82 3.04 1.41
C LEU A 70 2.51 4.31 1.89
N VAL A 71 2.06 4.87 3.01
CA VAL A 71 2.72 5.96 3.73
C VAL A 71 3.80 5.34 4.63
N ILE A 72 5.06 5.68 4.40
CA ILE A 72 6.21 4.94 4.95
C ILE A 72 7.44 5.86 5.15
N PRO A 73 8.34 5.60 6.12
CA PRO A 73 9.59 6.36 6.21
C PRO A 73 10.39 6.30 4.92
N GLU A 74 11.01 7.41 4.52
CA GLU A 74 11.84 7.50 3.31
C GLU A 74 12.97 6.46 3.28
N LEU A 75 13.56 6.16 4.45
CA LEU A 75 14.61 5.14 4.59
C LEU A 75 14.12 3.70 4.31
N GLU A 76 12.81 3.45 4.45
CA GLU A 76 12.22 2.13 4.22
C GLU A 76 11.57 2.01 2.83
N ALA A 77 11.29 3.12 2.15
CA ALA A 77 10.71 3.12 0.81
C ALA A 77 11.47 2.25 -0.22
N PRO A 78 12.82 2.19 -0.24
CA PRO A 78 13.57 1.32 -1.17
C PRO A 78 13.31 -0.19 -0.99
N ARG A 79 12.68 -0.60 0.12
CA ARG A 79 12.35 -1.99 0.41
C ARG A 79 11.01 -2.42 -0.20
N VAL A 80 10.23 -1.47 -0.71
CA VAL A 80 8.95 -1.74 -1.38
C VAL A 80 9.22 -2.25 -2.79
N GLU A 81 8.58 -3.37 -3.15
CA GLU A 81 8.68 -3.94 -4.51
C GLU A 81 8.10 -2.94 -5.52
N PRO A 82 8.85 -2.49 -6.55
CA PRO A 82 8.34 -1.54 -7.53
C PRO A 82 7.07 -2.04 -8.22
N GLY A 83 6.03 -1.20 -8.26
CA GLY A 83 4.75 -1.53 -8.87
C GLY A 83 3.84 -2.43 -8.02
N SER A 84 4.20 -2.69 -6.76
CA SER A 84 3.32 -3.40 -5.81
C SER A 84 2.22 -2.51 -5.22
N VAL A 85 2.53 -1.23 -4.99
CA VAL A 85 1.68 -0.16 -4.48
C VAL A 85 2.28 1.19 -4.87
N ASP A 86 1.49 2.27 -4.76
CA ASP A 86 2.02 3.62 -4.73
C ASP A 86 2.70 3.90 -3.39
N VAL A 87 3.79 4.68 -3.40
CA VAL A 87 4.57 4.99 -2.21
C VAL A 87 4.52 6.48 -1.90
N ALA A 88 4.15 6.80 -0.67
CA ALA A 88 4.20 8.13 -0.09
C ALA A 88 5.25 8.15 1.02
N ALA A 89 6.51 8.39 0.62
CA ALA A 89 7.62 8.47 1.55
C ALA A 89 7.58 9.77 2.37
N TRP A 90 7.89 9.67 3.66
CA TRP A 90 7.99 10.82 4.57
C TRP A 90 9.37 10.88 5.25
N GLY A 91 9.89 12.10 5.40
CA GLY A 91 11.12 12.43 6.10
C GLY A 91 10.87 12.99 7.51
N GLU A 92 11.94 13.30 8.25
CA GLU A 92 11.86 13.74 9.67
C GLU A 92 11.00 14.98 9.92
N THR A 93 10.82 15.84 8.92
CA THR A 93 10.08 17.10 9.05
C THR A 93 8.62 17.01 8.59
N ASP A 94 8.21 15.87 8.03
CA ASP A 94 6.86 15.65 7.54
C ASP A 94 5.92 15.22 8.67
N ASP A 95 4.63 15.50 8.51
CA ASP A 95 3.59 14.95 9.37
C ASP A 95 2.94 13.73 8.69
N PRO A 96 3.36 12.50 9.03
CA PRO A 96 2.88 11.31 8.35
C PRO A 96 1.40 11.02 8.68
N LEU A 97 0.88 11.52 9.82
CA LEU A 97 -0.54 11.40 10.15
C LEU A 97 -1.38 12.33 9.27
N ALA A 98 -0.92 13.55 9.04
CA ALA A 98 -1.58 14.46 8.10
C ALA A 98 -1.60 13.89 6.68
N MET A 99 -0.49 13.28 6.23
CA MET A 99 -0.43 12.60 4.93
C MET A 99 -1.45 11.47 4.79
N VAL A 100 -1.68 10.70 5.86
CA VAL A 100 -2.72 9.66 5.89
C VAL A 100 -4.11 10.31 5.87
N ALA A 101 -4.34 11.34 6.68
CA ALA A 101 -5.63 12.03 6.76
C ALA A 101 -6.05 12.62 5.41
N ASP A 102 -5.14 13.25 4.68
CA ASP A 102 -5.39 13.80 3.34
C ASP A 102 -5.88 12.74 2.34
N ARG A 103 -5.49 11.47 2.53
CA ARG A 103 -5.90 10.34 1.69
C ARG A 103 -7.24 9.73 2.10
N CYS A 104 -7.67 9.97 3.34
CA CYS A 104 -8.99 9.58 3.82
C CYS A 104 -10.08 10.59 3.43
N GLY A 105 -9.69 11.74 2.89
CA GLY A 105 -10.57 12.85 2.54
C GLY A 105 -10.64 13.87 3.67
N SER A 106 -10.58 15.14 3.29
CA SER A 106 -11.08 16.24 4.12
C SER A 106 -12.61 16.22 3.98
N GLY A 107 -13.34 16.13 5.10
CA GLY A 107 -14.81 16.25 5.07
C GLY A 107 -15.30 17.54 4.42
#